data_AF-A0A1Q4FLL7-F1
#
_entry.id   AF-A0A1Q4FLL7-F1
#
_cell.length_a   1.000
_cell.length_b   1.000
_cell.length_c   1.000
_cell.angle_alpha   90.00
_cell.angle_beta   90.00
_cell.angle_gamma   90.00
#
_symmetry.space_group_name_H-M   'P 1'
#
loop_
_entity.id
_entity.type
_entity.pdbx_description
1 polymer ?
#
loop_
_entity_poly.entity_id
_entity_poly.type
_entity_poly.pdbx_seq_one_letter_code
_entity_poly.pdbx_strand_id
1 'polypeptide(L)'
;MLKIALLIFAIGAVGGLALAASVLRGRIAPWALSAAHAALGASGIVLLLFVVLQGAAPGRVVAALALFVVAALGGFYLASLHWRGAIAPKAIVFVHAGVAVTGFLTLLSAVLGL
;
A
#
# COMPACT_ATOMS: atom_id res chain seq x y z
N MET A 1 2.76 9.78 14.88
CA MET A 1 2.15 8.63 14.16
C MET A 1 2.09 8.88 12.65
N LEU A 2 1.54 9.99 12.15
CA LEU A 2 1.42 10.25 10.70
C LEU A 2 2.75 10.21 9.93
N LYS A 3 3.81 10.88 10.41
CA LYS A 3 5.14 10.85 9.78
C LYS A 3 5.74 9.43 9.73
N ILE A 4 5.50 8.64 10.78
CA ILE A 4 5.96 7.24 10.86
C ILE A 4 5.19 6.39 9.84
N ALA A 5 3.86 6.52 9.78
CA ALA A 5 3.04 5.82 8.79
C ALA A 5 3.46 6.20 7.37
N LEU A 6 3.71 7.48 7.11
CA LEU A 6 4.22 7.97 5.82
C LEU A 6 5.56 7.32 5.44
N LEU A 7 6.52 7.25 6.36
CA LEU A 7 7.81 6.58 6.11
C LEU A 7 7.63 5.09 5.85
N ILE A 8 6.79 4.41 6.63
CA ILE A 8 6.48 2.98 6.43
C ILE A 8 5.87 2.74 5.05
N PHE A 9 4.91 3.56 4.63
CA PHE A 9 4.34 3.47 3.29
C PHE A 9 5.35 3.79 2.20
N ALA A 10 6.27 4.73 2.40
CA ALA A 10 7.33 5.03 1.44
C ALA A 10 8.26 3.82 1.25
N ILE A 11 8.70 3.19 2.34
CA ILE A 11 9.53 1.96 2.28
C ILE A 11 8.74 0.82 1.62
N GLY A 12 7.47 0.66 2.01
CA GLY A 12 6.55 -0.30 1.41
C GLY A 12 6.41 -0.08 -0.10
N ALA A 13 6.25 1.15 -0.56
CA ALA A 13 6.12 1.50 -1.97
C ALA A 13 7.36 1.12 -2.78
N VAL A 14 8.57 1.33 -2.25
CA VAL A 14 9.82 0.88 -2.89
C VAL A 14 9.82 -0.64 -3.07
N GLY A 15 9.43 -1.39 -2.03
CA GLY A 15 9.23 -2.85 -2.14
C GLY A 15 8.18 -3.22 -3.19
N GLY A 16 7.06 -2.48 -3.24
CA GLY A 16 5.98 -2.66 -4.22
C GLY A 16 6.44 -2.46 -5.66
N LEU A 17 7.32 -1.48 -5.93
CA LEU A 17 7.90 -1.26 -7.25
C LEU A 17 8.78 -2.44 -7.69
N ALA A 18 9.59 -2.99 -6.79
CA ALA A 18 10.42 -4.16 -7.08
C ALA A 18 9.57 -5.43 -7.35
N LEU A 19 8.47 -5.61 -6.61
CA LEU A 19 7.49 -6.67 -6.86
C LEU A 19 6.80 -6.48 -8.22
N ALA A 20 6.33 -5.28 -8.51
CA ALA A 20 5.71 -4.94 -9.79
C ALA A 20 6.66 -5.19 -10.97
N ALA A 21 7.93 -4.80 -10.85
CA ALA A 21 8.95 -5.06 -11.87
C ALA A 21 9.10 -6.56 -12.19
N SER A 22 8.99 -7.43 -11.18
CA SER A 22 9.04 -8.89 -11.36
C SER A 22 7.83 -9.37 -12.18
N VAL A 23 6.63 -8.94 -11.79
CA VAL A 23 5.37 -9.31 -12.48
C VAL A 23 5.35 -8.79 -13.92
N LEU A 24 5.81 -7.55 -14.15
CA LEU A 24 5.85 -6.96 -15.49
C LEU A 24 6.79 -7.70 -16.45
N ARG A 25 7.85 -8.34 -15.90
CA ARG A 25 8.77 -9.24 -16.62
C ARG A 25 8.23 -10.68 -16.77
N GLY A 26 6.98 -10.94 -16.36
CA GLY A 26 6.38 -12.27 -16.43
C GLY A 26 6.98 -13.25 -15.43
N ARG A 27 7.50 -12.77 -14.30
CA ARG A 27 8.03 -13.61 -13.21
C ARG A 27 7.11 -13.57 -12.01
N ILE A 28 7.13 -14.64 -11.24
CA ILE A 28 6.54 -14.67 -9.90
C ILE A 28 7.35 -13.72 -9.01
N ALA A 29 6.65 -12.95 -8.17
CA ALA A 29 7.29 -11.98 -7.30
C ALA A 29 8.08 -12.69 -6.17
N PRO A 30 9.17 -12.13 -5.63
CA PRO A 30 9.88 -12.76 -4.52
C PRO A 30 9.00 -12.83 -3.26
N TRP A 31 8.82 -14.03 -2.71
CA TRP A 31 7.92 -14.29 -1.57
C TRP A 31 8.25 -13.45 -0.33
N ALA A 32 9.54 -13.42 0.06
CA ALA A 32 10.00 -12.64 1.22
C ALA A 32 9.69 -11.15 1.06
N LEU A 33 9.90 -10.60 -0.13
CA LEU A 33 9.60 -9.19 -0.43
C LEU A 33 8.09 -8.93 -0.45
N SER A 34 7.30 -9.88 -0.96
CA SER A 34 5.83 -9.79 -0.97
C SER A 34 5.27 -9.76 0.45
N ALA A 35 5.77 -10.62 1.33
CA ALA A 35 5.39 -10.66 2.74
C ALA A 35 5.82 -9.37 3.47
N ALA A 36 7.05 -8.91 3.27
CA ALA A 36 7.55 -7.67 3.85
C ALA A 36 6.73 -6.44 3.40
N HIS A 37 6.44 -6.34 2.11
CA HIS A 37 5.59 -5.28 1.56
C HIS A 37 4.20 -5.28 2.19
N ALA A 38 3.56 -6.46 2.27
CA ALA A 38 2.24 -6.59 2.89
C ALA A 38 2.26 -6.23 4.38
N ALA A 39 3.29 -6.65 5.13
CA ALA A 39 3.45 -6.33 6.55
C ALA A 39 3.65 -4.82 6.79
N LEU A 40 4.45 -4.16 5.96
CA LEU A 40 4.63 -2.70 6.00
C LEU A 40 3.32 -1.97 5.68
N GLY A 41 2.62 -2.38 4.63
CA GLY A 41 1.33 -1.81 4.25
C GLY A 41 0.28 -1.95 5.36
N ALA A 42 0.14 -3.16 5.94
CA ALA A 42 -0.77 -3.41 7.05
C ALA A 42 -0.41 -2.57 8.28
N SER A 43 0.88 -2.47 8.62
CA SER A 43 1.36 -1.67 9.75
C SER A 43 1.06 -0.18 9.56
N GLY A 44 1.27 0.35 8.36
CA GLY A 44 0.91 1.73 8.01
C GLY A 44 -0.59 2.00 8.16
N ILE A 45 -1.44 1.05 7.69
CA ILE A 45 -2.90 1.14 7.82
C ILE A 45 -3.32 1.15 9.29
N VAL A 46 -2.77 0.25 10.12
CA VAL A 46 -3.06 0.20 11.56
C VAL A 46 -2.70 1.52 12.25
N LEU A 47 -1.54 2.10 11.92
CA LEU A 47 -1.13 3.41 12.46
C LEU A 47 -2.08 4.53 12.05
N LEU A 48 -2.52 4.57 10.78
CA LEU A 48 -3.51 5.56 10.32
C LEU A 48 -4.86 5.36 10.98
N LEU A 49 -5.30 4.12 11.14
CA LEU A 49 -6.54 3.78 11.83
C LEU A 49 -6.53 4.32 13.26
N PHE A 50 -5.44 4.11 14.01
CA PHE A 50 -5.32 4.68 15.35
C PHE A 50 -5.35 6.21 15.38
N VAL A 51 -4.79 6.88 14.36
CA VAL A 51 -4.90 8.35 14.27
C VAL A 51 -6.35 8.78 14.03
N VAL A 52 -7.08 8.07 13.17
CA VAL A 52 -8.50 8.37 12.90
C VAL A 52 -9.38 8.12 14.12
N LEU A 53 -9.15 7.03 14.84
CA LEU A 53 -9.91 6.67 16.04
C LEU A 53 -9.71 7.64 17.22
N GLN A 54 -8.67 8.48 17.20
CA GLN A 54 -8.49 9.56 18.19
C GLN A 54 -9.44 10.74 17.99
N GLY A 55 -10.23 10.78 16.91
CA GLY A 55 -11.36 11.71 16.75
C GLY A 55 -11.05 13.09 16.17
N ALA A 56 -9.78 13.42 15.90
CA ALA A 56 -9.37 14.73 15.36
C ALA A 56 -8.58 14.65 14.04
N ALA A 57 -8.71 13.54 13.30
CA ALA A 57 -7.97 13.35 12.06
C ALA A 57 -8.52 14.27 10.94
N PRO A 58 -7.65 15.02 10.23
CA PRO A 58 -8.06 15.80 9.06
C PRO A 58 -8.72 14.92 8.00
N GLY A 59 -9.69 15.46 7.24
CA GLY A 59 -10.42 14.71 6.21
C GLY A 59 -9.50 14.03 5.18
N ARG A 60 -8.36 14.64 4.85
CA ARG A 60 -7.33 14.05 3.98
C ARG A 60 -6.68 12.79 4.55
N VAL A 61 -6.49 12.72 5.87
CA VAL A 61 -5.98 11.52 6.54
C VAL A 61 -7.01 10.39 6.46
N VAL A 62 -8.29 10.70 6.66
CA VAL A 62 -9.38 9.73 6.51
C VAL A 62 -9.48 9.23 5.06
N ALA A 63 -9.39 10.13 4.09
CA ALA A 63 -9.37 9.78 2.66
C ALA A 63 -8.16 8.89 2.31
N ALA A 64 -6.97 9.21 2.82
CA ALA A 64 -5.78 8.39 2.63
C ALA A 64 -5.96 6.98 3.22
N LEU A 65 -6.52 6.87 4.43
CA LEU A 65 -6.84 5.58 5.05
C LEU A 65 -7.80 4.76 4.16
N ALA A 66 -8.88 5.38 3.66
CA ALA A 66 -9.82 4.71 2.76
C ALA A 66 -9.15 4.20 1.48
N LEU A 67 -8.30 5.02 0.85
CA LEU A 67 -7.52 4.63 -0.32
C LEU A 67 -6.58 3.45 -0.02
N PHE A 68 -5.87 3.48 1.11
CA PHE A 68 -5.01 2.37 1.50
C PHE A 68 -5.77 1.08 1.82
N VAL A 69 -6.98 1.16 2.39
CA VAL A 69 -7.85 -0.02 2.58
C VAL A 69 -8.25 -0.61 1.22
N VAL A 70 -8.66 0.22 0.26
CA VAL A 70 -8.97 -0.25 -1.10
C VAL A 70 -7.74 -0.87 -1.76
N ALA A 71 -6.57 -0.23 -1.65
CA ALA A 71 -5.32 -0.80 -2.14
C ALA A 71 -5.02 -2.14 -1.48
N ALA A 72 -5.17 -2.27 -0.16
CA ALA A 72 -4.93 -3.50 0.57
C ALA A 72 -5.82 -4.65 0.10
N LEU A 73 -7.10 -4.39 -0.22
CA LEU A 73 -7.98 -5.40 -0.82
C LEU A 73 -7.44 -5.91 -2.16
N GLY A 74 -6.96 -4.99 -3.02
CA GLY A 74 -6.25 -5.36 -4.25
C GLY A 74 -4.97 -6.17 -3.97
N GLY A 75 -4.22 -5.80 -2.92
CA GLY A 75 -3.03 -6.51 -2.48
C GLY A 75 -3.32 -7.93 -1.99
N PHE A 76 -4.39 -8.14 -1.23
CA PHE A 76 -4.83 -9.47 -0.80
C PHE A 76 -5.25 -10.34 -1.97
N TYR A 77 -5.96 -9.78 -2.96
CA TYR A 77 -6.26 -10.49 -4.19
C TYR A 77 -4.98 -10.92 -4.93
N LEU A 78 -4.02 -10.01 -5.12
CA LEU A 78 -2.72 -10.32 -5.73
C LEU A 78 -1.94 -11.39 -4.94
N ALA A 79 -1.94 -11.31 -3.61
CA ALA A 79 -1.32 -12.30 -2.74
C ALA A 79 -1.97 -13.68 -2.86
N SER A 80 -3.30 -13.74 -3.05
CA SER A 80 -4.01 -15.00 -3.28
C SER A 80 -3.59 -15.70 -4.58
N LEU A 81 -3.29 -14.93 -5.63
CA LEU A 81 -2.75 -15.46 -6.89
C LEU A 81 -1.31 -15.92 -6.72
N HIS A 82 -0.51 -15.13 -5.99
CA HIS A 82 0.87 -15.48 -5.67
C HIS A 82 0.97 -16.79 -4.88
N TRP A 83 0.06 -17.02 -3.93
CA TRP A 83 -0.06 -18.28 -3.19
C TRP A 83 -0.36 -19.48 -4.09
N ARG A 84 -1.10 -19.27 -5.18
CA ARG A 84 -1.44 -20.30 -6.18
C ARG A 84 -0.34 -20.50 -7.23
N GLY A 85 0.81 -19.82 -7.08
CA GLY A 85 1.90 -19.87 -8.06
C GLY A 85 1.57 -19.18 -9.39
N ALA A 86 0.51 -18.38 -9.45
CA ALA A 86 0.11 -17.66 -10.65
C ALA A 86 0.82 -16.31 -10.76
N ILE A 87 1.25 -15.95 -11.97
CA ILE A 87 1.73 -14.59 -12.26
C ILE A 87 0.54 -13.64 -12.18
N ALA A 88 0.68 -12.58 -11.37
CA ALA A 88 -0.38 -11.61 -11.19
C ALA A 88 -0.76 -10.88 -12.51
N PRO A 89 -2.05 -10.63 -12.77
CA PRO A 89 -2.50 -9.83 -13.89
C PRO A 89 -1.95 -8.41 -13.81
N LYS A 90 -1.27 -7.96 -14.86
CA LYS A 90 -0.62 -6.63 -14.92
C LYS A 90 -1.60 -5.49 -14.65
N ALA A 91 -2.84 -5.59 -15.17
CA ALA A 91 -3.89 -4.60 -14.95
C ALA A 91 -4.17 -4.39 -13.45
N ILE A 92 -4.26 -5.47 -12.68
CA ILE A 92 -4.55 -5.39 -11.24
C ILE A 92 -3.35 -4.84 -10.47
N VAL A 93 -2.12 -5.15 -10.89
CA VAL A 93 -0.90 -4.52 -10.33
C VAL A 93 -0.93 -3.01 -10.53
N PHE A 94 -1.28 -2.52 -11.72
CA PHE A 94 -1.39 -1.09 -11.99
C PHE A 94 -2.49 -0.41 -11.17
N VAL A 95 -3.67 -1.03 -11.05
CA VAL A 95 -4.75 -0.51 -10.22
C VAL A 95 -4.34 -0.45 -8.75
N HIS A 96 -3.81 -1.54 -8.21
CA HIS A 96 -3.33 -1.60 -6.82
C HIS A 96 -2.25 -0.54 -6.55
N ALA A 97 -1.23 -0.46 -7.40
CA ALA A 97 -0.14 0.50 -7.27
C ALA A 97 -0.65 1.95 -7.42
N GLY A 98 -1.52 2.22 -8.38
CA GLY A 98 -2.10 3.55 -8.61
C GLY A 98 -2.93 4.04 -7.43
N VAL A 99 -3.79 3.18 -6.87
CA VAL A 99 -4.57 3.50 -5.66
C VAL A 99 -3.64 3.72 -4.45
N ALA A 100 -2.62 2.88 -4.27
CA ALA A 100 -1.66 3.02 -3.18
C ALA A 100 -0.84 4.33 -3.29
N VAL A 101 -0.36 4.68 -4.48
CA VAL A 101 0.36 5.95 -4.73
C VAL A 101 -0.55 7.14 -4.48
N THR A 102 -1.82 7.08 -4.91
CA THR A 102 -2.80 8.13 -4.64
C THR A 102 -3.04 8.30 -3.13
N GLY A 103 -3.17 7.19 -2.39
CA GLY A 103 -3.26 7.20 -0.92
C GLY A 103 -2.03 7.82 -0.26
N PHE A 104 -0.83 7.46 -0.74
CA PHE A 104 0.43 8.02 -0.26
C PHE A 104 0.54 9.52 -0.49
N LEU A 105 0.25 9.99 -1.70
CA LEU A 105 0.29 11.43 -2.03
C LEU A 105 -0.77 12.22 -1.25
N THR A 106 -1.95 11.64 -1.04
CA THR A 106 -2.99 12.23 -0.19
C THR A 106 -2.50 12.39 1.24
N LEU A 107 -1.91 11.34 1.82
CA LEU A 107 -1.30 11.41 3.16
C LEU A 107 -0.16 12.42 3.23
N LEU A 108 0.73 12.43 2.23
CA LEU A 108 1.85 13.37 2.14
C LEU A 108 1.35 14.81 2.12
N SER A 109 0.33 15.12 1.33
CA SER A 109 -0.27 16.47 1.29
C SER A 109 -0.76 16.91 2.66
N ALA A 110 -1.37 16.00 3.44
CA ALA A 110 -1.85 16.28 4.79
C ALA A 110 -0.69 16.52 5.77
N VAL A 111 0.42 15.81 5.62
CA VAL A 111 1.64 15.99 6.46
C VAL A 111 2.36 17.30 6.13
N LEU A 112 2.38 17.71 4.86
CA LEU A 112 3.03 18.94 4.39
C LEU A 112 2.15 20.20 4.56
N GLY A 113 0.86 20.04 4.81
CA GLY A 113 -0.07 21.18 4.92
C GLY A 113 -0.35 21.88 3.59
N LEU A 114 -0.18 21.16 2.47
CA LEU A 114 -0.46 21.65 1.11
C LEU A 114 -1.97 21.77 0.83
#